data_AF-A0A661A0S1-F1
#
_entry.id   AF-A0A661A0S1-F1
#
_cell.length_a   1.000
_cell.length_b   1.000
_cell.length_c   1.000
_cell.angle_alpha   90.00
_cell.angle_beta   90.00
_cell.angle_gamma   90.00
#
_symmetry.space_group_name_H-M   'P 1'
#
loop_
_entity.id
_entity.type
_entity.pdbx_description
1 polymer ?
#
loop_
_entity_poly.entity_id
_entity_poly.type
_entity_poly.pdbx_seq_one_letter_code
_entity_poly.pdbx_strand_id
1 'polypeptide(L)'
;MHGHGEQQQALKDREAYARVAAVLNALSSPLRLEIVELLAQCDRSVDALAKKCNQPLKNVSHHLQKLHAAGVVDRRTEGRKVTYSLAHESVATFWSQARIFAEERAANLISRSGGEGVPTVTGELTPKLLDELLAGKKVTVIDVRPPEEYHAGHLPGSRSVPLDSLEEHMQEFPRDRPVVAYCRGRYCLLADVAVDLL
;
A
#
# COMPACT_ATOMS: atom_id res chain seq x y z
N MET A 1 -21.23 -7.49 -52.97
CA MET A 1 -21.26 -7.87 -51.54
C MET A 1 -19.91 -7.58 -50.85
N HIS A 2 -19.43 -6.34 -50.83
CA HIS A 2 -18.18 -5.96 -50.15
C HIS A 2 -18.39 -4.60 -49.47
N GLY A 3 -18.91 -4.59 -48.24
CA GLY A 3 -19.24 -3.30 -47.59
C GLY A 3 -19.60 -3.34 -46.10
N HIS A 4 -19.27 -4.41 -45.38
CA HIS A 4 -19.52 -4.49 -43.93
C HIS A 4 -18.24 -4.50 -43.06
N GLY A 5 -17.06 -4.67 -43.65
CA GLY A 5 -15.79 -4.76 -42.90
C GLY A 5 -15.18 -3.42 -42.49
N GLU A 6 -15.35 -2.36 -43.30
CA GLU A 6 -14.69 -1.06 -43.06
C GLU A 6 -15.44 -0.15 -42.06
N GLN A 7 -16.76 -0.32 -41.92
CA GLN A 7 -17.57 0.48 -40.99
C GLN A 7 -17.39 0.08 -39.51
N GLN A 8 -16.89 -1.14 -39.23
CA GLN A 8 -16.73 -1.62 -37.85
C GLN A 8 -15.45 -1.10 -37.18
N GLN A 9 -14.52 -0.53 -37.96
CA GLN A 9 -13.24 0.01 -37.49
C GLN A 9 -13.38 1.41 -36.86
N ALA A 10 -14.54 2.06 -37.02
CA ALA A 10 -14.84 3.43 -36.58
C ALA A 10 -15.51 3.54 -35.18
N LEU A 11 -15.69 2.43 -34.45
CA LEU A 11 -16.34 2.44 -33.13
C LEU A 11 -15.37 2.31 -31.94
N LYS A 12 -14.06 2.23 -32.18
CA LYS A 12 -13.04 2.15 -31.13
C LYS A 12 -12.50 3.55 -30.82
N ASP A 13 -12.81 4.08 -29.63
CA ASP A 13 -12.24 5.32 -29.12
C ASP A 13 -10.75 5.11 -28.77
N ARG A 14 -9.89 5.24 -29.79
CA ARG A 14 -8.43 5.15 -29.64
C ARG A 14 -7.88 6.18 -28.65
N GLU A 15 -8.55 7.32 -28.52
CA GLU A 15 -8.15 8.37 -27.59
C GLU A 15 -8.42 7.96 -26.14
N ALA A 16 -9.56 7.31 -25.87
CA ALA A 16 -9.83 6.71 -24.56
C ALA A 16 -8.79 5.67 -24.17
N TYR A 17 -8.43 4.76 -25.09
CA TYR A 17 -7.36 3.79 -24.82
C TYR A 17 -6.01 4.46 -24.58
N ALA A 18 -5.69 5.54 -25.31
CA ALA A 18 -4.47 6.31 -25.08
C ALA A 18 -4.43 6.97 -23.70
N ARG A 19 -5.56 7.52 -23.21
CA ARG A 19 -5.68 8.08 -21.87
C ARG A 19 -5.46 7.02 -20.79
N VAL A 20 -6.07 5.84 -20.94
CA VAL A 20 -5.86 4.70 -20.02
C VAL A 20 -4.38 4.28 -20.02
N ALA A 21 -3.77 4.12 -21.20
CA ALA A 21 -2.38 3.75 -21.33
C ALA A 21 -1.43 4.79 -20.69
N ALA A 22 -1.74 6.08 -20.78
CA ALA A 22 -0.96 7.14 -20.15
C ALA A 22 -0.92 7.00 -18.62
N VAL A 23 -2.07 6.74 -17.99
CA VAL A 23 -2.14 6.50 -16.53
C VAL A 23 -1.39 5.23 -16.15
N LEU A 24 -1.58 4.13 -16.89
CA LEU A 24 -0.87 2.88 -16.63
C LEU A 24 0.66 3.03 -16.79
N ASN A 25 1.11 3.77 -17.81
CA ASN A 25 2.53 4.09 -17.97
C ASN A 25 3.07 4.96 -16.83
N ALA A 26 2.27 5.91 -16.35
CA ALA A 26 2.61 6.68 -15.16
C ALA A 26 2.68 5.83 -13.89
N LEU A 27 2.00 4.69 -13.82
CA LEU A 27 2.11 3.76 -12.69
C LEU A 27 3.23 2.71 -12.86
N SER A 28 3.59 2.36 -14.10
CA SER A 28 4.57 1.32 -14.43
C SER A 28 6.02 1.71 -14.09
N SER A 29 6.31 1.79 -12.79
CA SER A 29 7.66 2.00 -12.23
C SER A 29 7.66 1.60 -10.76
N PRO A 30 8.67 0.83 -10.30
CA PRO A 30 8.75 0.38 -8.91
C PRO A 30 8.60 1.51 -7.89
N LEU A 31 9.39 2.59 -8.03
CA LEU A 31 9.33 3.73 -7.12
C LEU A 31 7.99 4.47 -7.14
N ARG A 32 7.28 4.51 -8.28
CA ARG A 32 5.97 5.17 -8.35
C ARG A 32 4.89 4.36 -7.66
N LEU A 33 4.95 3.04 -7.79
CA LEU A 33 4.07 2.13 -7.06
C LEU A 33 4.33 2.19 -5.56
N GLU A 34 5.59 2.27 -5.15
CA GLU A 34 5.98 2.48 -3.74
C GLU A 34 5.46 3.82 -3.18
N ILE A 35 5.58 4.91 -3.94
CA ILE A 35 5.00 6.22 -3.57
C ILE A 35 3.47 6.11 -3.41
N VAL A 36 2.78 5.44 -4.34
CA VAL A 36 1.32 5.25 -4.28
C VAL A 36 0.94 4.43 -3.05
N GLU A 37 1.68 3.36 -2.74
CA GLU A 37 1.50 2.57 -1.51
C GLU A 37 1.65 3.44 -0.26
N LEU A 38 2.68 4.28 -0.18
CA LEU A 38 2.91 5.17 0.96
C LEU A 38 1.86 6.26 1.12
N LEU A 39 1.36 6.81 0.01
CA LEU A 39 0.31 7.83 -0.03
C LEU A 39 -1.09 7.25 0.23
N ALA A 40 -1.31 5.97 -0.04
CA ALA A 40 -2.54 5.28 0.33
C ALA A 40 -2.72 5.17 1.86
N GLN A 41 -1.62 5.26 2.63
CA GLN A 41 -1.66 5.21 4.10
C GLN A 41 -1.94 6.58 4.72
N CYS A 42 -1.31 7.63 4.20
CA CYS A 42 -1.56 9.01 4.61
C CYS A 42 -0.89 10.00 3.63
N ASP A 43 -1.31 11.26 3.67
CA ASP A 43 -0.67 12.35 2.92
C ASP A 43 0.77 12.58 3.39
N ARG A 44 1.69 12.95 2.48
CA ARG A 44 3.11 13.11 2.81
C ARG A 44 3.78 14.24 2.04
N SER A 45 4.76 14.87 2.68
CA SER A 45 5.67 15.78 1.99
C SER A 45 6.67 15.04 1.11
N VAL A 46 7.26 15.77 0.16
CA VAL A 46 8.32 15.24 -0.72
C VAL A 46 9.50 14.72 0.10
N ASP A 47 9.93 15.44 1.14
CA ASP A 47 11.02 15.01 2.02
C ASP A 47 10.70 13.71 2.76
N ALA A 48 9.46 13.55 3.24
CA ALA A 48 9.02 12.34 3.92
C ALA A 48 9.00 11.14 2.97
N LEU A 49 8.52 11.31 1.74
CA LEU A 49 8.55 10.27 0.71
C LEU A 49 9.99 9.90 0.32
N ALA A 50 10.87 10.89 0.14
CA ALA A 50 12.28 10.66 -0.16
C ALA A 50 12.96 9.83 0.94
N LYS A 51 12.71 10.15 2.21
CA LYS A 51 13.22 9.39 3.35
C LYS A 51 12.67 7.96 3.37
N LYS A 52 11.35 7.77 3.21
CA LYS A 52 10.72 6.44 3.30
C LYS A 52 11.10 5.52 2.14
N CYS A 53 11.23 6.05 0.92
CA CYS A 53 11.69 5.27 -0.24
C CYS A 53 13.21 5.08 -0.29
N ASN A 54 13.96 5.69 0.63
CA ASN A 54 15.43 5.76 0.58
C ASN A 54 15.95 6.25 -0.79
N GLN A 55 15.37 7.35 -1.28
CA GLN A 55 15.69 7.92 -2.59
C GLN A 55 16.09 9.39 -2.49
N PRO A 56 16.96 9.90 -3.38
CA PRO A 56 17.26 11.33 -3.45
C PRO A 56 16.01 12.17 -3.73
N LEU A 57 15.89 13.33 -3.07
CA LEU A 57 14.73 14.23 -3.19
C LEU A 57 14.44 14.65 -4.64
N LYS A 58 15.47 14.88 -5.45
CA LYS A 58 15.33 15.20 -6.88
C LYS A 58 14.69 14.05 -7.66
N ASN A 59 15.05 12.80 -7.34
CA ASN A 59 14.47 11.62 -7.97
C ASN A 59 12.99 11.51 -7.62
N VAL A 60 12.64 11.58 -6.33
CA VAL A 60 11.24 11.52 -5.88
C VAL A 60 10.40 12.65 -6.45
N SER A 61 10.92 13.89 -6.47
CA SER A 61 10.25 15.05 -7.09
C SER A 61 9.91 14.79 -8.55
N HIS A 62 10.84 14.23 -9.33
CA HIS A 62 10.60 13.89 -10.74
C HIS A 62 9.50 12.83 -10.92
N HIS A 63 9.49 11.80 -10.06
CA HIS A 63 8.46 10.77 -10.08
C HIS A 63 7.08 11.31 -9.69
N LEU A 64 7.00 12.19 -8.69
CA LEU A 64 5.77 12.86 -8.27
C LEU A 64 5.20 13.79 -9.35
N GLN A 65 6.06 14.50 -10.09
CA GLN A 65 5.62 15.32 -11.23
C GLN A 65 4.96 14.47 -12.32
N LYS A 66 5.52 13.29 -12.63
CA LYS A 66 4.92 12.36 -13.60
C LYS A 66 3.57 11.82 -13.12
N LEU A 67 3.48 11.45 -11.85
CA LEU A 67 2.23 10.98 -11.25
C LEU A 67 1.15 12.06 -11.25
N HIS A 68 1.52 13.29 -10.89
CA HIS A 68 0.61 14.43 -10.88
C HIS A 68 0.15 14.81 -12.30
N ALA A 69 1.06 14.82 -13.28
CA ALA A 69 0.70 15.07 -14.68
C ALA A 69 -0.28 14.02 -15.24
N ALA A 70 -0.27 12.80 -14.70
CA ALA A 70 -1.19 11.73 -15.07
C ALA A 70 -2.46 11.69 -14.19
N GLY A 71 -2.63 12.62 -13.24
CA GLY A 71 -3.79 12.67 -12.35
C GLY A 71 -3.84 11.55 -11.31
N VAL A 72 -2.71 10.91 -11.00
CA VAL A 72 -2.63 9.84 -9.98
C VAL A 72 -2.53 10.42 -8.57
N VAL A 73 -1.84 11.55 -8.43
CA VAL A 73 -1.62 12.23 -7.15
C VAL A 73 -1.95 13.70 -7.30
N ASP A 74 -2.46 14.28 -6.22
CA ASP A 74 -2.61 15.72 -6.07
C ASP A 74 -1.52 16.30 -5.18
N ARG A 75 -1.35 17.62 -5.27
CA ARG A 75 -0.44 18.36 -4.41
C ARG A 75 -1.13 19.56 -3.80
N ARG A 76 -0.85 19.81 -2.53
CA ARG A 76 -1.23 21.03 -1.83
C ARG A 76 -0.02 21.67 -1.17
N THR A 77 -0.05 22.99 -1.08
CA THR A 77 1.00 23.72 -0.36
C THR A 77 0.50 24.01 1.05
N GLU A 78 1.17 23.45 2.05
CA GLU A 78 0.89 23.68 3.47
C GLU A 78 2.06 24.48 4.05
N GLY A 79 1.84 25.79 4.18
CA GLY A 79 2.89 26.73 4.58
C GLY A 79 4.03 26.77 3.56
N ARG A 80 5.22 26.28 3.95
CA ARG A 80 6.42 26.21 3.08
C ARG A 80 6.66 24.82 2.47
N LYS A 81 5.85 23.83 2.82
CA LYS A 81 6.04 22.44 2.38
C LYS A 81 4.98 22.07 1.35
N VAL A 82 5.39 21.30 0.33
CA VAL A 82 4.48 20.69 -0.63
C VAL A 82 4.14 19.29 -0.12
N THR A 83 2.86 19.07 0.14
CA THR A 83 2.27 17.81 0.57
C THR A 83 1.55 17.18 -0.61
N TYR A 84 1.74 15.87 -0.81
CA TYR A 84 1.08 15.07 -1.83
C TYR A 84 0.06 14.13 -1.19
N SER A 85 -1.02 13.87 -1.93
CA SER A 85 -2.09 12.91 -1.61
C SER A 85 -2.42 12.10 -2.85
N LEU A 86 -3.09 10.96 -2.70
CA LEU A 86 -3.75 10.34 -3.86
C LEU A 86 -4.81 11.31 -4.41
N ALA A 87 -4.94 11.39 -5.74
CA ALA A 87 -5.92 12.29 -6.34
C ALA A 87 -7.37 11.81 -6.11
N HIS A 88 -7.57 10.49 -5.98
CA HIS A 88 -8.86 9.89 -5.72
C HIS A 88 -8.71 8.51 -5.07
N GLU A 89 -9.70 8.06 -4.29
CA GLU A 89 -9.71 6.74 -3.64
C GLU A 89 -9.57 5.56 -4.63
N SER A 90 -10.06 5.75 -5.86
CA SER A 90 -9.97 4.76 -6.93
C SER A 90 -8.53 4.41 -7.31
N VAL A 91 -7.56 5.29 -7.03
CA VAL A 91 -6.13 5.00 -7.23
C VAL A 91 -5.67 3.93 -6.25
N ALA A 92 -6.07 4.02 -4.98
CA ALA A 92 -5.75 3.00 -3.97
C ALA A 92 -6.46 1.68 -4.29
N THR A 93 -7.74 1.73 -4.69
CA THR A 93 -8.49 0.54 -5.11
C THR A 93 -7.82 -0.13 -6.31
N PHE A 94 -7.45 0.64 -7.34
CA PHE A 94 -6.75 0.12 -8.51
C PHE A 94 -5.42 -0.51 -8.13
N TRP A 95 -4.61 0.16 -7.31
CA TRP A 95 -3.33 -0.35 -6.87
C TRP A 95 -3.48 -1.71 -6.16
N SER A 96 -4.44 -1.82 -5.24
CA SER A 96 -4.74 -3.09 -4.56
C SER A 96 -5.10 -4.21 -5.53
N GLN A 97 -5.97 -3.93 -6.51
CA GLN A 97 -6.37 -4.91 -7.53
C GLN A 97 -5.23 -5.27 -8.48
N ALA A 98 -4.44 -4.28 -8.92
CA ALA A 98 -3.30 -4.48 -9.80
C ALA A 98 -2.24 -5.36 -9.12
N ARG A 99 -2.02 -5.17 -7.82
CA ARG A 99 -1.12 -6.00 -7.01
C ARG A 99 -1.60 -7.44 -6.93
N ILE A 100 -2.86 -7.67 -6.58
CA ILE A 100 -3.45 -9.03 -6.52
C ILE A 100 -3.35 -9.71 -7.89
N PHE A 101 -3.75 -9.01 -8.95
CA PHE A 101 -3.66 -9.52 -10.31
C PHE A 101 -2.21 -9.85 -10.71
N ALA A 102 -1.25 -8.98 -10.39
CA ALA A 102 0.16 -9.22 -10.67
C ALA A 102 0.67 -10.46 -9.91
N GLU A 103 0.32 -10.63 -8.63
CA GLU A 103 0.68 -11.81 -7.84
C GLU A 103 0.08 -13.10 -8.43
N GLU A 104 -1.19 -13.10 -8.82
CA GLU A 104 -1.85 -14.26 -9.44
C GLU A 104 -1.23 -14.66 -10.78
N ARG A 105 -0.81 -13.69 -11.60
CA ARG A 105 -0.22 -13.94 -12.91
C ARG A 105 1.28 -14.20 -12.86
N ALA A 106 1.97 -13.56 -11.92
CA ALA A 106 3.40 -13.70 -11.70
C ALA A 106 3.72 -14.75 -10.64
N ALA A 107 2.75 -15.56 -10.19
CA ALA A 107 2.97 -16.69 -9.29
C ALA A 107 4.04 -17.69 -9.79
N ASN A 108 4.34 -17.68 -11.10
CA ASN A 108 5.44 -18.46 -11.70
C ASN A 108 6.77 -17.69 -11.83
N LEU A 109 6.84 -16.41 -11.45
CA LEU A 109 7.97 -15.50 -11.69
C LEU A 109 8.46 -14.74 -10.45
N ILE A 110 7.60 -14.54 -9.44
CA ILE A 110 7.93 -13.84 -8.19
C ILE A 110 7.94 -14.88 -7.07
N SER A 111 9.07 -15.57 -6.90
CA SER A 111 9.38 -16.09 -5.57
C SER A 111 9.45 -14.87 -4.67
N ARG A 112 8.65 -14.83 -3.59
CA ARG A 112 8.77 -13.80 -2.56
C ARG A 112 10.26 -13.62 -2.29
N SER A 113 10.81 -12.43 -2.54
CA SER A 113 12.15 -12.09 -2.05
C SER A 113 12.06 -11.83 -0.54
N GLY A 114 11.58 -12.83 0.20
CA GLY A 114 11.81 -12.94 1.63
C GLY A 114 13.13 -13.66 1.78
N GLY A 115 14.09 -13.04 2.45
CA GLY A 115 15.28 -13.74 2.92
C GLY A 115 14.88 -14.98 3.74
N GLU A 116 15.85 -15.85 3.96
CA GLU A 116 15.73 -17.02 4.82
C GLU A 116 15.02 -16.65 6.14
N GLY A 117 13.84 -17.25 6.39
CA GLY A 117 12.97 -16.90 7.52
C GLY A 117 11.53 -16.56 7.13
N VAL A 118 10.90 -17.32 6.22
CA VAL A 118 9.46 -17.17 5.95
C VAL A 118 8.71 -17.49 7.26
N PRO A 119 7.90 -16.57 7.82
CA PRO A 119 7.07 -16.88 8.97
C PRO A 119 6.22 -18.11 8.65
N THR A 120 6.16 -19.07 9.58
CA THR A 120 5.32 -20.25 9.39
C THR A 120 3.87 -19.77 9.26
N VAL A 121 3.29 -19.86 8.07
CA VAL A 121 1.87 -19.59 7.86
C VAL A 121 1.10 -20.75 8.48
N THR A 122 0.69 -20.59 9.74
CA THR A 122 -0.04 -21.61 10.51
C THR A 122 -1.55 -21.55 10.30
N GLY A 123 -2.06 -20.61 9.49
CA GLY A 123 -3.46 -20.48 9.13
C GLY A 123 -3.77 -19.24 8.30
N GLU A 124 -5.03 -19.12 7.87
CA GLU A 124 -5.55 -17.93 7.18
C GLU A 124 -6.37 -17.08 8.16
N LEU A 125 -5.95 -15.83 8.38
CA LEU A 125 -6.72 -14.85 9.15
C LEU A 125 -7.53 -13.99 8.19
N THR A 126 -8.81 -14.33 8.03
CA THR A 126 -9.73 -13.52 7.21
C THR A 126 -10.23 -12.30 7.99
N PRO A 127 -10.66 -11.21 7.32
CA PRO A 127 -11.25 -10.06 8.00
C PRO A 127 -12.40 -10.44 8.94
N LYS A 128 -13.29 -11.34 8.48
CA LYS A 128 -14.40 -11.84 9.28
C LYS A 128 -13.94 -12.57 10.56
N LEU A 129 -12.94 -13.44 10.43
CA LEU A 129 -12.39 -14.15 11.59
C LEU A 129 -11.72 -13.17 12.57
N LEU A 130 -11.01 -12.16 12.06
CA LEU A 130 -10.41 -11.13 12.91
C LEU A 130 -11.48 -10.34 13.68
N ASP A 131 -12.58 -9.96 13.03
CA ASP A 131 -13.71 -9.28 13.67
C ASP A 131 -14.34 -10.14 14.78
N GLU A 132 -14.54 -11.44 14.52
CA GLU A 132 -15.05 -12.40 15.51
C GLU A 132 -14.12 -12.53 16.73
N LEU A 133 -12.80 -12.59 16.49
CA LEU A 133 -11.79 -12.68 17.54
C LEU A 133 -11.71 -11.39 18.37
N LEU A 134 -11.80 -10.23 17.71
CA LEU A 134 -11.85 -8.91 18.35
C LEU A 134 -13.09 -8.76 19.22
N ALA A 135 -14.27 -9.11 18.70
CA ALA A 135 -15.53 -9.04 19.43
C ALA A 135 -15.52 -9.94 20.67
N GLY A 136 -14.91 -11.13 20.56
CA GLY A 136 -14.71 -12.05 21.68
C GLY A 136 -13.59 -11.66 22.65
N LYS A 137 -12.84 -10.58 22.40
CA LYS A 137 -11.63 -10.18 23.13
C LYS A 137 -10.57 -11.30 23.24
N LYS A 138 -10.56 -12.20 22.25
CA LYS A 138 -9.70 -13.40 22.19
C LYS A 138 -8.32 -13.13 21.60
N VAL A 139 -8.09 -11.93 21.10
CA VAL A 139 -6.82 -11.48 20.52
C VAL A 139 -6.49 -10.08 21.00
N THR A 140 -5.20 -9.75 21.01
CA THR A 140 -4.73 -8.36 21.06
C THR A 140 -4.27 -7.99 19.66
N VAL A 141 -4.90 -7.00 19.02
CA VAL A 141 -4.47 -6.55 17.68
C VAL A 141 -3.59 -5.31 17.82
N ILE A 142 -2.41 -5.34 17.24
CA ILE A 142 -1.46 -4.21 17.25
C ILE A 142 -1.20 -3.72 15.82
N ASP A 143 -1.19 -2.40 15.67
CA ASP A 143 -0.72 -1.72 14.47
C ASP A 143 0.72 -1.30 14.67
N VAL A 144 1.62 -1.86 13.86
CA VAL A 144 3.07 -1.60 13.97
C VAL A 144 3.58 -0.51 13.03
N ARG A 145 2.66 0.19 12.35
CA ARG A 145 2.98 1.35 11.51
C ARG A 145 3.36 2.56 12.40
N PRO A 146 4.09 3.53 11.81
CA PRO A 146 4.33 4.83 12.45
C PRO A 146 3.03 5.50 12.89
N PRO A 147 3.04 6.28 13.99
CA PRO A 147 1.84 6.90 14.55
C PRO A 147 1.04 7.71 13.53
N GLU A 148 1.68 8.44 12.62
CA GLU A 148 0.97 9.26 11.64
C GLU A 148 0.04 8.46 10.73
N GLU A 149 0.36 7.19 10.45
CA GLU A 149 -0.46 6.30 9.64
C GLU A 149 -1.63 5.74 10.44
N TYR A 150 -1.39 5.38 11.71
CA TYR A 150 -2.46 4.94 12.61
C TYR A 150 -3.52 6.04 12.79
N HIS A 151 -3.10 7.28 13.00
CA HIS A 151 -4.03 8.40 13.18
C HIS A 151 -4.79 8.75 11.90
N ALA A 152 -4.20 8.54 10.72
CA ALA A 152 -4.89 8.75 9.44
C ALA A 152 -6.00 7.71 9.19
N GLY A 153 -5.85 6.50 9.75
CA GLY A 153 -6.87 5.45 9.72
C GLY A 153 -6.29 4.11 10.16
N HIS A 154 -7.05 3.36 10.95
CA HIS A 154 -6.61 2.09 11.52
C HIS A 154 -7.79 1.15 11.73
N LEU A 155 -7.48 -0.13 11.97
CA LEU A 155 -8.50 -1.13 12.29
C LEU A 155 -9.13 -0.82 13.66
N PRO A 156 -10.47 -0.69 13.77
CA PRO A 156 -11.13 -0.48 15.05
C PRO A 156 -10.75 -1.55 16.08
N GLY A 157 -10.45 -1.13 17.31
CA GLY A 157 -10.03 -2.02 18.39
C GLY A 157 -8.54 -2.43 18.36
N SER A 158 -7.77 -1.98 17.36
CA SER A 158 -6.31 -2.16 17.37
C SER A 158 -5.60 -1.14 18.24
N ARG A 159 -4.49 -1.54 18.86
CA ARG A 159 -3.59 -0.68 19.64
C ARG A 159 -2.43 -0.20 18.76
N SER A 160 -2.14 1.09 18.74
CA SER A 160 -0.92 1.60 18.09
C SER A 160 0.31 1.18 18.91
N VAL A 161 1.19 0.37 18.31
CA VAL A 161 2.48 -0.02 18.87
C VAL A 161 3.51 0.00 17.74
N PRO A 162 4.01 1.19 17.36
CA PRO A 162 4.99 1.33 16.28
C PRO A 162 6.20 0.41 16.46
N LEU A 163 6.69 -0.18 15.36
CA LEU A 163 7.78 -1.17 15.40
C LEU A 163 9.03 -0.69 16.16
N ASP A 164 9.39 0.60 16.01
CA ASP A 164 10.53 1.23 16.67
C ASP A 164 10.39 1.36 18.20
N SER A 165 9.16 1.24 18.72
CA SER A 165 8.85 1.24 20.16
C SER A 165 8.35 -0.11 20.68
N LEU A 166 8.29 -1.14 19.83
CA LEU A 166 7.63 -2.41 20.15
C LEU A 166 8.28 -3.10 21.36
N GLU A 167 9.61 -3.16 21.40
CA GLU A 167 10.38 -3.80 22.48
C GLU A 167 10.03 -3.23 23.86
N GLU A 168 9.83 -1.91 23.95
CA GLU A 168 9.50 -1.22 25.20
C GLU A 168 8.11 -1.61 25.73
N HIS A 169 7.19 -1.93 24.82
CA HIS A 169 5.80 -2.25 25.13
C HIS A 169 5.52 -3.75 25.29
N MET A 170 6.49 -4.63 25.04
CA MET A 170 6.29 -6.09 25.06
C MET A 170 5.75 -6.61 26.39
N GLN A 171 6.19 -6.02 27.51
CA GLN A 171 5.78 -6.45 28.85
C GLN A 171 4.32 -6.11 29.17
N GLU A 172 3.71 -5.20 28.41
CA GLU A 172 2.32 -4.80 28.59
C GLU A 172 1.33 -5.76 27.92
N PHE A 173 1.80 -6.66 27.05
CA PHE A 173 0.91 -7.54 26.32
C PHE A 173 0.32 -8.63 27.22
N PRO A 174 -1.00 -8.87 27.15
CA PRO A 174 -1.64 -9.97 27.86
C PRO A 174 -1.04 -11.32 27.42
N ARG A 175 -0.67 -12.17 28.38
CA ARG A 175 -0.08 -13.50 28.09
C ARG A 175 -1.12 -14.61 27.92
N ASP A 176 -2.39 -14.32 28.16
CA ASP A 176 -3.52 -15.25 28.11
C ASP A 176 -4.20 -15.31 26.73
N ARG A 177 -3.78 -14.46 25.77
CA ARG A 177 -4.32 -14.43 24.42
C ARG A 177 -3.28 -14.07 23.36
N PRO A 178 -3.41 -14.57 22.12
CA PRO A 178 -2.47 -14.26 21.05
C PRO A 178 -2.47 -12.78 20.65
N VAL A 179 -1.31 -12.32 20.19
CA VAL A 179 -1.11 -11.00 19.58
C VAL A 179 -1.17 -11.14 18.06
N VAL A 180 -1.91 -10.26 17.40
CA VAL A 180 -2.00 -10.14 15.95
C VAL A 180 -1.39 -8.81 15.54
N ALA A 181 -0.24 -8.83 14.87
CA ALA A 181 0.39 -7.63 14.33
C ALA A 181 -0.03 -7.40 12.87
N TYR A 182 -0.33 -6.15 12.50
CA TYR A 182 -0.55 -5.78 11.11
C TYR A 182 0.18 -4.51 10.72
N CYS A 183 0.38 -4.32 9.41
CA CYS A 183 1.06 -3.16 8.83
C CYS A 183 0.36 -2.69 7.54
N ARG A 184 1.11 -2.25 6.52
CA ARG A 184 0.57 -1.70 5.26
C ARG A 184 0.10 -2.78 4.26
N GLY A 185 0.31 -4.06 4.58
CA GLY A 185 -0.05 -5.19 3.70
C GLY A 185 1.17 -5.93 3.16
N ARG A 186 0.99 -6.68 2.07
CA ARG A 186 1.91 -7.75 1.62
C ARG A 186 3.34 -7.33 1.27
N TYR A 187 3.58 -6.05 0.93
CA TYR A 187 4.91 -5.54 0.58
C TYR A 187 5.60 -4.81 1.73
N CYS A 188 4.97 -4.77 2.90
CA CYS A 188 5.52 -4.16 4.09
C CYS A 188 5.94 -5.24 5.07
N LEU A 189 7.22 -5.25 5.44
CA LEU A 189 7.79 -6.27 6.33
C LEU A 189 7.64 -5.92 7.81
N LEU A 190 7.03 -4.79 8.17
CA LEU A 190 6.95 -4.35 9.57
C LEU A 190 6.24 -5.37 10.45
N ALA A 191 5.15 -5.98 9.96
CA ALA A 191 4.42 -6.99 10.73
C ALA A 191 5.21 -8.30 10.86
N ASP A 192 5.94 -8.71 9.81
CA ASP A 192 6.78 -9.91 9.86
C ASP A 192 7.88 -9.71 10.92
N VAL A 193 8.60 -8.59 10.86
CA VAL A 193 9.64 -8.23 11.86
C VAL A 193 9.05 -8.10 13.26
N ALA A 194 7.85 -7.53 13.41
CA ALA A 194 7.19 -7.43 14.70
C ALA A 194 6.87 -8.79 15.32
N VAL A 195 6.41 -9.76 14.52
CA VAL A 195 6.12 -11.11 15.01
C VAL A 195 7.40 -11.82 15.43
N ASP A 196 8.52 -11.61 14.75
CA ASP A 196 9.82 -12.18 15.14
C ASP A 196 10.35 -11.62 16.48
N LEU A 197 9.89 -10.43 16.88
CA LEU A 197 10.24 -9.80 18.15
C LEU A 197 9.34 -10.22 19.33
N LEU A 198 8.14 -10.76 19.07
CA LEU A 198 7.12 -11.08 20.08
C LEU A 198 7.28 -12.49 20.69
#